data_AF-A0A2D8ZXN8-F1
#
_entry.id   AF-A0A2D8ZXN8-F1
#
_cell.length_a   1.000
_cell.length_b   1.000
_cell.length_c   1.000
_cell.angle_alpha   90.00
_cell.angle_beta   90.00
_cell.angle_gamma   90.00
#
_symmetry.space_group_name_H-M   'P 1'
#
loop_
_entity.id
_entity.type
_entity.pdbx_description
1 polymer ?
#
loop_
_entity_poly.entity_id
_entity_poly.type
_entity_poly.pdbx_seq_one_letter_code
_entity_poly.pdbx_strand_id
1 'polypeptide(L)'
;MRDGGDRALAFVDDVSAKTKDTAVELTSADITQYEEDGYLVVRDALDAAELNRFDKAFRTHLEELHPSELKYPNPGRYTLAKSCMADPDLAFVVEHPNIVEPASCLLQEDPILTAFVIYDRTPGGPGIPAHNDYKRWRPVGSSMNWLFTIVPLCDFDEARGQLFVAPGSHRLERVQPGPGRAQEVAEAVRPDDEAFIDPELCRGDLLILNMHCWHRAAPNHSADHRVGFFNKYAGISCPPATGYYLFNDDAFNALSTAGRRYIAVHSDRPISRARMLLQRGDRYLFTEGEDGLYLPGGPTWRESAIPDWDIGNYIASVHGHMRDQVRVETPWASYVGDYYEDGDLCRVYGYELNDNGFPVAYEGEWLDLDNVQERATQGYEPEAIATWNRPDLTRGKGVTQAQARIDQYAY
;
A
#
# COMPACT_ATOMS: atom_id res chain seq x y z
N MET A 1 -8.08 -20.74 63.33
CA MET A 1 -7.16 -20.02 62.44
C MET A 1 -6.81 -21.02 61.34
N ARG A 2 -7.58 -21.06 60.25
CA ARG A 2 -7.32 -20.38 58.95
C ARG A 2 -5.87 -20.56 58.49
N ASP A 3 -5.54 -20.92 57.25
CA ASP A 3 -6.20 -21.56 56.11
C ASP A 3 -5.02 -21.66 55.12
N GLY A 4 -4.64 -22.85 54.68
CA GLY A 4 -3.50 -23.05 53.77
C GLY A 4 -3.91 -23.94 52.62
N GLY A 5 -4.74 -23.39 51.75
CA GLY A 5 -5.20 -24.06 50.54
C GLY A 5 -4.24 -23.80 49.38
N ASP A 6 -3.62 -24.87 48.90
CA ASP A 6 -3.15 -24.99 47.52
C ASP A 6 -4.28 -24.59 46.58
N ARG A 7 -4.08 -23.51 45.82
CA ARG A 7 -4.93 -23.20 44.67
C ARG A 7 -4.25 -23.76 43.43
N ALA A 8 -4.73 -24.94 43.04
CA ALA A 8 -4.61 -25.45 41.70
C ALA A 8 -5.08 -24.38 40.69
N LEU A 9 -4.23 -24.12 39.69
CA LEU A 9 -4.60 -23.45 38.46
C LEU A 9 -5.63 -24.34 37.75
N ALA A 10 -6.89 -23.91 37.80
CA ALA A 10 -7.95 -24.53 37.02
C ALA A 10 -7.67 -24.26 35.53
N PHE A 11 -7.21 -25.29 34.84
CA PHE A 11 -7.42 -25.42 33.40
C PHE A 11 -8.93 -25.44 33.16
N VAL A 12 -9.43 -24.44 32.45
CA VAL A 12 -10.80 -24.47 31.91
C VAL A 12 -10.69 -24.94 30.47
N ASP A 13 -11.01 -26.22 30.32
CA ASP A 13 -11.70 -26.90 29.23
C ASP A 13 -11.58 -26.34 27.79
N ASP A 14 -10.80 -27.08 27.00
CA ASP A 14 -11.17 -27.65 25.69
C ASP A 14 -12.28 -26.93 24.91
N VAL A 15 -11.94 -25.80 24.31
CA VAL A 15 -12.66 -25.29 23.15
C VAL A 15 -12.23 -26.14 21.97
N SER A 16 -13.11 -27.07 21.54
CA SER A 16 -12.89 -27.84 20.32
C SER A 16 -12.52 -26.87 19.20
N ALA A 17 -11.30 -26.94 18.69
CA ALA A 17 -10.86 -26.16 17.55
C ALA A 17 -11.74 -26.55 16.36
N LYS A 18 -12.76 -25.74 16.08
CA LYS A 18 -13.46 -25.78 14.81
C LYS A 18 -12.57 -25.02 13.84
N THR A 19 -11.78 -25.74 13.06
CA THR A 19 -11.20 -25.17 11.85
C THR A 19 -12.37 -24.71 10.97
N LYS A 20 -12.40 -23.43 10.58
CA LYS A 20 -13.33 -22.96 9.55
C LYS A 20 -12.81 -23.51 8.22
N ASP A 21 -13.25 -24.71 7.87
CA ASP A 21 -12.81 -25.42 6.65
C ASP A 21 -13.35 -24.80 5.33
N THR A 22 -14.16 -23.73 5.41
CA THR A 22 -14.73 -23.06 4.23
C THR A 22 -14.48 -21.57 4.28
N ALA A 23 -14.00 -21.02 3.17
CA ALA A 23 -13.81 -19.60 2.98
C ALA A 23 -15.11 -18.81 3.17
N VAL A 24 -15.00 -17.56 3.65
CA VAL A 24 -16.15 -16.65 3.75
C VAL A 24 -16.54 -16.18 2.35
N GLU A 25 -17.74 -16.57 1.92
CA GLU A 25 -18.39 -16.02 0.72
C GLU A 25 -19.19 -14.76 1.08
N LEU A 26 -18.95 -13.67 0.35
CA LEU A 26 -19.73 -12.44 0.50
C LEU A 26 -21.09 -12.57 -0.19
N THR A 27 -22.14 -12.12 0.48
CA THR A 27 -23.48 -12.04 -0.10
C THR A 27 -23.65 -10.77 -0.95
N SER A 28 -24.68 -10.72 -1.78
CA SER A 28 -25.04 -9.49 -2.51
C SER A 28 -25.36 -8.32 -1.56
N ALA A 29 -25.84 -8.60 -0.35
CA ALA A 29 -26.09 -7.58 0.65
C ALA A 29 -24.77 -7.00 1.20
N ASP A 30 -23.76 -7.85 1.44
CA ASP A 30 -22.44 -7.42 1.88
C ASP A 30 -21.75 -6.55 0.83
N ILE A 31 -21.84 -6.93 -0.45
CA ILE A 31 -21.30 -6.15 -1.58
C ILE A 31 -22.02 -4.80 -1.67
N THR A 32 -23.36 -4.80 -1.59
CA THR A 32 -24.15 -3.55 -1.63
C THR A 32 -23.78 -2.63 -0.46
N GLN A 33 -23.64 -3.17 0.75
CA GLN A 33 -23.21 -2.40 1.91
C GLN A 33 -21.80 -1.81 1.69
N TYR A 34 -20.84 -2.60 1.23
CA TYR A 34 -19.49 -2.09 0.97
C TYR A 34 -19.49 -0.98 -0.07
N GLU A 35 -20.26 -1.17 -1.16
CA GLU A 35 -20.42 -0.15 -2.18
C GLU A 35 -21.01 1.13 -1.55
N GLU A 36 -22.05 1.00 -0.72
CA GLU A 36 -22.81 2.08 -0.05
C GLU A 36 -22.03 2.86 0.99
N ASP A 37 -21.38 2.13 1.88
CA ASP A 37 -20.79 2.67 3.09
C ASP A 37 -19.26 2.79 3.00
N GLY A 38 -18.63 2.10 2.03
CA GLY A 38 -17.18 2.13 1.85
C GLY A 38 -16.43 1.24 2.83
N TYR A 39 -17.15 0.43 3.61
CA TYR A 39 -16.57 -0.55 4.51
C TYR A 39 -17.50 -1.75 4.69
N LEU A 40 -16.93 -2.87 5.13
CA LEU A 40 -17.62 -4.10 5.47
C LEU A 40 -16.94 -4.77 6.65
N VAL A 41 -17.71 -5.31 7.60
CA VAL A 41 -17.19 -6.13 8.69
C VAL A 41 -17.60 -7.58 8.50
N VAL A 42 -16.62 -8.45 8.31
CA VAL A 42 -16.78 -9.91 8.31
C VAL A 42 -16.47 -10.43 9.71
N ARG A 43 -17.47 -11.03 10.37
CA ARG A 43 -17.34 -11.49 11.75
C ARG A 43 -16.58 -12.82 11.85
N ASP A 44 -15.77 -12.94 12.90
CA ASP A 44 -14.98 -14.15 13.22
C ASP A 44 -14.16 -14.66 12.01
N ALA A 45 -13.52 -13.76 11.27
CA ALA A 45 -12.80 -14.11 10.04
C ALA A 45 -11.59 -15.04 10.31
N LEU A 46 -10.91 -14.87 11.44
CA LEU A 46 -9.83 -15.74 11.91
C LEU A 46 -10.22 -16.42 13.22
N ASP A 47 -9.79 -17.68 13.37
CA ASP A 47 -10.04 -18.42 14.60
C ASP A 47 -9.03 -18.13 15.72
N ALA A 48 -9.32 -18.62 16.92
CA ALA A 48 -8.46 -18.39 18.08
C ALA A 48 -7.04 -18.99 17.93
N ALA A 49 -6.88 -20.09 17.21
CA ALA A 49 -5.58 -20.72 17.00
C ALA A 49 -4.71 -19.89 16.05
N GLU A 50 -5.32 -19.37 14.98
CA GLU A 50 -4.67 -18.49 14.01
C GLU A 50 -4.25 -17.16 14.65
N LEU A 51 -5.14 -16.55 15.44
CA LEU A 51 -4.84 -15.32 16.15
C LEU A 51 -3.74 -15.51 17.20
N ASN A 52 -3.72 -16.65 17.90
CA ASN A 52 -2.66 -16.99 18.85
C ASN A 52 -1.31 -17.26 18.15
N ARG A 53 -1.33 -17.89 16.97
CA ARG A 53 -0.15 -18.09 16.12
C ARG A 53 0.44 -16.72 15.75
N PHE A 54 -0.39 -15.83 15.25
CA PHE A 54 0.03 -14.47 14.86
C PHE A 54 0.55 -13.66 16.06
N ASP A 55 -0.16 -13.67 17.20
CA ASP A 55 0.27 -12.98 18.42
C ASP A 55 1.65 -13.43 18.89
N LYS A 56 1.91 -14.74 18.83
CA LYS A 56 3.19 -15.31 19.25
C LYS A 56 4.32 -14.83 18.35
N ALA A 57 4.11 -14.83 17.03
CA ALA A 57 5.07 -14.32 16.07
C ALA A 57 5.29 -12.82 16.22
N PHE A 58 4.22 -12.01 16.36
CA PHE A 58 4.36 -10.58 16.60
C PHE A 58 5.25 -10.27 17.82
N ARG A 59 5.12 -11.03 18.90
CA ARG A 59 5.94 -10.87 20.11
C ARG A 59 7.42 -11.21 19.93
N THR A 60 7.82 -11.97 18.90
CA THR A 60 9.23 -12.21 18.60
C THR A 60 9.88 -11.06 17.83
N HIS A 61 9.08 -10.12 17.31
CA HIS A 61 9.54 -8.98 16.51
C HIS A 61 9.45 -7.62 17.22
N LEU A 62 9.28 -7.59 18.55
CA LEU A 62 9.12 -6.33 19.31
C LEU A 62 10.33 -5.39 19.20
N GLU A 63 11.53 -5.92 18.93
CA GLU A 63 12.75 -5.13 18.73
C GLU A 63 12.80 -4.42 17.37
N GLU A 64 11.95 -4.81 16.41
CA GLU A 64 11.86 -4.25 15.07
C GLU A 64 10.81 -3.14 14.95
N LEU A 65 10.13 -2.81 16.04
CA LEU A 65 9.07 -1.81 16.05
C LEU A 65 9.60 -0.38 15.79
N HIS A 66 8.90 0.33 14.92
CA HIS A 66 9.09 1.75 14.66
C HIS A 66 8.01 2.60 15.33
N PRO A 67 8.28 3.86 15.70
CA PRO A 67 9.55 4.58 15.59
C PRO A 67 10.57 4.09 16.63
N SER A 68 11.83 3.94 16.20
CA SER A 68 12.93 3.44 17.05
C SER A 68 13.32 4.41 18.18
N GLU A 69 12.90 5.68 18.07
CA GLU A 69 13.12 6.73 19.06
C GLU A 69 12.24 6.54 20.31
N LEU A 70 11.14 5.78 20.20
CA LEU A 70 10.29 5.44 21.33
C LEU A 70 10.73 4.11 21.96
N LYS A 71 10.93 4.10 23.28
CA LYS A 71 11.24 2.87 24.01
C LYS A 71 9.97 2.06 24.27
N TYR A 72 9.80 0.93 23.59
CA TYR A 72 8.70 -0.01 23.87
C TYR A 72 8.77 -0.53 25.33
N PRO A 73 7.63 -0.71 26.05
CA PRO A 73 6.24 -0.41 25.69
C PRO A 73 5.73 0.93 26.25
N ASN A 74 6.54 2.00 26.25
CA ASN A 74 6.05 3.31 26.69
C ASN A 74 4.82 3.75 25.88
N PRO A 75 3.97 4.65 26.41
CA PRO A 75 2.80 5.15 25.69
C PRO A 75 3.15 5.67 24.30
N GLY A 76 2.54 5.09 23.26
CA GLY A 76 2.86 5.40 21.88
C GLY A 76 2.11 4.56 20.85
N ARG A 77 2.45 4.78 19.58
CA ARG A 77 2.05 3.96 18.45
C ARG A 77 3.30 3.33 17.86
N TYR A 78 3.34 2.02 17.86
CA TYR A 78 4.41 1.21 17.31
C TYR A 78 3.92 0.51 16.04
N THR A 79 4.83 0.34 15.09
CA THR A 79 4.58 -0.21 13.77
C THR A 79 5.61 -1.30 13.48
N LEU A 80 5.15 -2.51 13.23
CA LEU A 80 5.92 -3.54 12.54
C LEU A 80 5.41 -3.58 11.09
N ALA A 81 6.29 -3.50 10.10
CA ALA A 81 5.86 -3.38 8.71
C ALA A 81 6.92 -3.95 7.77
N LYS A 82 6.81 -3.66 6.47
CA LYS A 82 7.79 -4.02 5.44
C LYS A 82 7.85 -5.55 5.26
N SER A 83 9.04 -6.09 5.12
CA SER A 83 9.29 -7.52 4.94
C SER A 83 9.27 -8.34 6.24
N CYS A 84 8.66 -7.85 7.33
CA CYS A 84 8.49 -8.66 8.55
C CYS A 84 7.67 -9.94 8.30
N MET A 85 6.85 -9.96 7.24
CA MET A 85 6.20 -11.17 6.74
C MET A 85 7.15 -12.23 6.18
N ALA A 86 8.47 -12.02 6.22
CA ALA A 86 9.45 -13.10 6.05
C ALA A 86 9.31 -14.17 7.15
N ASP A 87 8.71 -13.86 8.30
CA ASP A 87 8.24 -14.85 9.26
C ASP A 87 6.96 -15.53 8.72
N PRO A 88 6.98 -16.86 8.43
CA PRO A 88 5.81 -17.58 7.94
C PRO A 88 4.60 -17.58 8.90
N ASP A 89 4.82 -17.38 10.20
CA ASP A 89 3.77 -17.26 11.20
C ASP A 89 3.09 -15.87 11.20
N LEU A 90 3.69 -14.89 10.52
CA LEU A 90 3.04 -13.63 10.13
C LEU A 90 2.50 -13.70 8.69
N ALA A 91 3.22 -14.35 7.77
CA ALA A 91 2.92 -14.34 6.34
C ALA A 91 1.58 -14.98 5.96
N PHE A 92 1.12 -15.98 6.71
CA PHE A 92 -0.06 -16.78 6.33
C PHE A 92 -1.33 -15.95 6.11
N VAL A 93 -1.46 -14.81 6.81
CA VAL A 93 -2.63 -13.92 6.65
C VAL A 93 -2.69 -13.25 5.28
N VAL A 94 -1.57 -13.17 4.57
CA VAL A 94 -1.49 -12.56 3.23
C VAL A 94 -2.26 -13.37 2.20
N GLU A 95 -2.33 -14.69 2.39
CA GLU A 95 -3.02 -15.63 1.50
C GLU A 95 -4.21 -16.33 2.15
N HIS A 96 -4.65 -15.84 3.32
CA HIS A 96 -5.73 -16.44 4.07
C HIS A 96 -7.07 -16.28 3.34
N PRO A 97 -7.83 -17.37 3.08
CA PRO A 97 -9.02 -17.32 2.23
C PRO A 97 -10.09 -16.36 2.73
N ASN A 98 -10.33 -16.29 4.05
CA ASN A 98 -11.31 -15.34 4.64
C ASN A 98 -10.87 -13.87 4.56
N ILE A 99 -9.66 -13.58 4.06
CA ILE A 99 -9.16 -12.23 3.81
C ILE A 99 -9.12 -11.96 2.30
N VAL A 100 -8.41 -12.80 1.55
CA VAL A 100 -8.12 -12.54 0.14
C VAL A 100 -9.33 -12.75 -0.77
N GLU A 101 -10.24 -13.68 -0.44
CA GLU A 101 -11.44 -13.90 -1.26
C GLU A 101 -12.44 -12.75 -1.12
N PRO A 102 -12.78 -12.26 0.10
CA PRO A 102 -13.54 -11.03 0.25
C PRO A 102 -12.87 -9.82 -0.41
N ALA A 103 -11.55 -9.67 -0.27
CA ALA A 103 -10.81 -8.59 -0.93
C ALA A 103 -10.90 -8.67 -2.46
N SER A 104 -10.72 -9.86 -3.04
CA SER A 104 -10.84 -10.08 -4.48
C SER A 104 -12.27 -9.80 -4.97
N CYS A 105 -13.28 -10.25 -4.22
CA CYS A 105 -14.69 -10.00 -4.54
C CYS A 105 -15.01 -8.50 -4.60
N LEU A 106 -14.53 -7.72 -3.62
CA LEU A 106 -14.81 -6.29 -3.53
C LEU A 106 -13.95 -5.45 -4.49
N LEU A 107 -12.73 -5.89 -4.81
CA LEU A 107 -11.91 -5.28 -5.86
C LEU A 107 -12.39 -5.65 -7.27
N GLN A 108 -13.13 -6.75 -7.41
CA GLN A 108 -13.55 -7.37 -8.68
C GLN A 108 -12.37 -7.84 -9.56
N GLU A 109 -11.23 -8.14 -8.95
CA GLU A 109 -10.01 -8.60 -9.61
C GLU A 109 -9.07 -9.29 -8.60
N ASP A 110 -7.94 -9.81 -9.06
CA ASP A 110 -6.94 -10.41 -8.17
C ASP A 110 -6.30 -9.32 -7.26
N PRO A 111 -6.25 -9.53 -5.94
CA PRO A 111 -5.68 -8.58 -5.00
C PRO A 111 -4.15 -8.67 -4.99
N ILE A 112 -3.46 -7.53 -5.05
CA ILE A 112 -2.01 -7.41 -4.93
C ILE A 112 -1.68 -6.69 -3.62
N LEU A 113 -0.92 -7.34 -2.76
CA LEU A 113 -0.43 -6.77 -1.51
C LEU A 113 0.49 -5.58 -1.81
N THR A 114 0.12 -4.42 -1.27
CA THR A 114 0.89 -3.18 -1.39
C THR A 114 1.58 -2.81 -0.08
N ALA A 115 1.06 -3.28 1.06
CA ALA A 115 1.68 -3.11 2.37
C ALA A 115 1.28 -4.22 3.32
N PHE A 116 2.26 -4.71 4.09
CA PHE A 116 2.06 -5.55 5.26
C PHE A 116 2.40 -4.73 6.51
N VAL A 117 1.43 -4.54 7.40
CA VAL A 117 1.58 -3.62 8.53
C VAL A 117 0.85 -4.15 9.77
N ILE A 118 1.49 -4.06 10.92
CA ILE A 118 0.92 -4.33 12.24
C ILE A 118 1.10 -3.07 13.07
N TYR A 119 0.00 -2.61 13.67
CA TYR A 119 0.03 -1.50 14.60
C TYR A 119 -0.21 -1.99 16.02
N ASP A 120 0.65 -1.58 16.93
CA ASP A 120 0.44 -1.69 18.37
C ASP A 120 0.30 -0.29 18.96
N ARG A 121 -0.87 0.00 19.51
CA ARG A 121 -1.08 1.15 20.37
C ARG A 121 -0.97 0.69 21.82
N THR A 122 0.16 1.01 22.43
CA THR A 122 0.45 0.66 23.82
C THR A 122 -0.49 1.38 24.79
N PRO A 123 -0.59 0.94 26.06
CA PRO A 123 -1.34 1.64 27.10
C PRO A 123 -1.01 3.14 27.16
N GLY A 124 -2.02 4.00 27.10
CA GLY A 124 -1.85 5.46 27.05
C GLY A 124 -1.45 6.01 25.67
N GLY A 125 -1.36 5.16 24.64
CA GLY A 125 -0.98 5.56 23.28
C GLY A 125 -2.02 6.48 22.61
N PRO A 126 -1.58 7.46 21.80
CA PRO A 126 -2.45 8.51 21.28
C PRO A 126 -3.38 8.05 20.16
N GLY A 127 -4.41 8.86 19.92
CA GLY A 127 -5.31 8.77 18.77
C GLY A 127 -4.62 8.99 17.42
N ILE A 128 -5.34 8.70 16.32
CA ILE A 128 -5.01 9.21 14.98
C ILE A 128 -6.21 10.06 14.52
N PRO A 129 -5.99 11.31 14.05
CA PRO A 129 -7.07 12.17 13.57
C PRO A 129 -7.79 11.57 12.34
N ALA A 130 -8.93 12.17 11.99
CA ALA A 130 -9.66 11.82 10.79
C ALA A 130 -8.80 12.03 9.54
N HIS A 131 -8.68 10.98 8.73
CA HIS A 131 -7.93 10.98 7.47
C HIS A 131 -8.52 9.94 6.50
N ASN A 132 -8.11 10.03 5.24
CA ASN A 132 -8.20 8.95 4.26
C ASN A 132 -6.79 8.64 3.73
N ASP A 133 -6.60 7.43 3.23
CA ASP A 133 -5.27 6.91 2.90
C ASP A 133 -4.84 7.15 1.45
N TYR A 134 -5.67 7.80 0.64
CA TYR A 134 -5.22 8.22 -0.69
C TYR A 134 -4.23 9.38 -0.59
N LYS A 135 -2.96 9.05 -0.83
CA LYS A 135 -1.83 9.96 -0.82
C LYS A 135 -1.00 9.71 -2.09
N ARG A 136 -1.10 10.63 -3.06
CA ARG A 136 -0.42 10.57 -4.37
C ARG A 136 1.11 10.42 -4.31
N TRP A 137 1.73 10.73 -3.18
CA TRP A 137 3.18 10.61 -2.97
C TRP A 137 3.59 9.29 -2.32
N ARG A 138 2.64 8.46 -1.88
CA ARG A 138 2.91 7.31 -1.01
C ARG A 138 2.76 6.00 -1.81
N PRO A 139 3.77 5.11 -1.81
CA PRO A 139 3.68 3.78 -2.43
C PRO A 139 2.45 2.99 -1.99
N VAL A 140 2.13 3.04 -0.70
CA VAL A 140 1.03 2.29 -0.09
C VAL A 140 -0.31 3.07 -0.07
N GLY A 141 -0.44 4.10 -0.91
CA GLY A 141 -1.61 4.99 -0.90
C GLY A 141 -1.89 5.70 -2.23
N SER A 142 -1.31 5.25 -3.35
CA SER A 142 -1.41 5.94 -4.65
C SER A 142 -1.97 5.07 -5.79
N SER A 143 -2.56 3.91 -5.46
CA SER A 143 -3.33 3.10 -6.43
C SER A 143 -4.62 3.82 -6.83
N MET A 144 -5.43 3.24 -7.72
CA MET A 144 -6.74 3.75 -8.12
C MET A 144 -7.92 2.85 -7.71
N ASN A 145 -7.65 1.58 -7.40
CA ASN A 145 -8.62 0.65 -6.82
C ASN A 145 -7.92 -0.18 -5.73
N TRP A 146 -8.13 0.17 -4.46
CA TRP A 146 -7.46 -0.50 -3.35
C TRP A 146 -8.24 -0.37 -2.03
N LEU A 147 -8.00 -1.33 -1.14
CA LEU A 147 -8.69 -1.46 0.14
C LEU A 147 -7.74 -1.92 1.26
N PHE A 148 -8.16 -1.67 2.49
CA PHE A 148 -7.56 -2.28 3.67
C PHE A 148 -8.25 -3.58 4.03
N THR A 149 -7.49 -4.49 4.59
CA THR A 149 -7.98 -5.62 5.39
C THR A 149 -7.39 -5.48 6.79
N ILE A 150 -8.25 -5.22 7.77
CA ILE A 150 -7.87 -4.93 9.15
C ILE A 150 -8.43 -6.04 10.04
N VAL A 151 -7.54 -6.73 10.74
CA VAL A 151 -7.93 -7.75 11.71
C VAL A 151 -7.45 -7.35 13.10
N PRO A 152 -8.38 -7.10 14.04
CA PRO A 152 -8.03 -6.83 15.43
C PRO A 152 -7.50 -8.10 16.11
N LEU A 153 -6.39 -7.97 16.83
CA LEU A 153 -5.90 -8.98 17.78
C LEU A 153 -6.45 -8.70 19.19
N CYS A 154 -7.33 -7.73 19.35
CA CYS A 154 -8.11 -7.50 20.56
C CYS A 154 -9.37 -6.75 20.17
N ASP A 155 -10.35 -6.68 21.07
CA ASP A 155 -11.50 -5.84 20.83
C ASP A 155 -11.05 -4.37 20.75
N PHE A 156 -11.54 -3.64 19.75
CA PHE A 156 -11.31 -2.21 19.60
C PHE A 156 -12.43 -1.43 20.29
N ASP A 157 -12.60 -1.68 21.58
CA ASP A 157 -13.62 -1.08 22.44
C ASP A 157 -13.26 0.34 22.92
N GLU A 158 -14.17 0.98 23.67
CA GLU A 158 -13.99 2.33 24.23
C GLU A 158 -12.71 2.45 25.10
N ALA A 159 -12.31 1.39 25.80
CA ALA A 159 -11.14 1.41 26.67
C ALA A 159 -9.84 1.28 25.88
N ARG A 160 -9.76 0.33 24.94
CA ARG A 160 -8.57 0.07 24.11
C ARG A 160 -8.42 1.08 22.97
N GLY A 161 -9.50 1.78 22.65
CA GLY A 161 -9.60 2.79 21.62
C GLY A 161 -10.14 2.21 20.33
N GLN A 162 -11.24 2.77 19.85
CA GLN A 162 -11.96 2.32 18.67
C GLN A 162 -11.23 2.67 17.35
N LEU A 163 -11.66 2.04 16.27
CA LEU A 163 -11.40 2.48 14.90
C LEU A 163 -12.71 2.96 14.30
N PHE A 164 -12.92 4.27 14.25
CA PHE A 164 -14.13 4.83 13.67
C PHE A 164 -14.00 4.93 12.14
N VAL A 165 -15.10 4.68 11.45
CA VAL A 165 -15.25 4.87 10.00
C VAL A 165 -16.35 5.90 9.74
N ALA A 166 -16.28 6.64 8.64
CA ALA A 166 -17.35 7.54 8.21
C ALA A 166 -18.04 6.94 6.97
N PRO A 167 -19.19 6.25 7.14
CA PRO A 167 -19.88 5.58 6.03
C PRO A 167 -20.18 6.53 4.87
N GLY A 168 -19.98 6.05 3.65
CA GLY A 168 -20.25 6.78 2.41
C GLY A 168 -19.21 7.86 2.07
N SER A 169 -18.25 8.15 2.94
CA SER A 169 -17.26 9.21 2.71
C SER A 169 -16.22 8.89 1.63
N HIS A 170 -16.17 7.65 1.15
CA HIS A 170 -15.41 7.25 -0.04
C HIS A 170 -16.06 7.77 -1.34
N ARG A 171 -17.39 7.97 -1.34
CA ARG A 171 -18.17 8.44 -2.49
C ARG A 171 -18.24 9.95 -2.50
N LEU A 172 -17.43 10.56 -3.36
CA LEU A 172 -17.47 12.02 -3.57
C LEU A 172 -17.22 12.40 -5.04
N GLU A 173 -17.47 11.47 -5.98
CA GLU A 173 -17.20 11.64 -7.43
C GLU A 173 -15.82 12.27 -7.72
N ARG A 174 -14.82 11.87 -6.92
CA ARG A 174 -13.50 12.49 -6.90
C ARG A 174 -12.57 11.96 -7.98
N VAL A 175 -12.78 10.73 -8.43
CA VAL A 175 -11.94 10.07 -9.43
C VAL A 175 -12.63 10.18 -10.78
N GLN A 176 -11.96 10.79 -11.76
CA GLN A 176 -12.52 11.02 -13.10
C GLN A 176 -11.46 10.75 -14.17
N PRO A 177 -11.87 10.35 -15.38
CA PRO A 177 -10.94 10.26 -16.51
C PRO A 177 -10.23 11.60 -16.76
N GLY A 178 -8.90 11.57 -16.83
CA GLY A 178 -8.09 12.72 -17.20
C GLY A 178 -7.93 12.88 -18.73
N PRO A 179 -7.27 13.94 -19.19
CA PRO A 179 -6.97 14.16 -20.60
C PRO A 179 -5.92 13.19 -21.19
N GLY A 180 -5.38 12.27 -20.39
CA GLY A 180 -4.43 11.24 -20.80
C GLY A 180 -4.68 9.94 -20.03
N ARG A 181 -3.68 9.05 -19.98
CA ARG A 181 -3.81 7.70 -19.38
C ARG A 181 -4.07 7.66 -17.87
N ALA A 182 -3.70 8.70 -17.14
CA ALA A 182 -3.84 8.73 -15.68
C ALA A 182 -5.14 9.44 -15.26
N GLN A 183 -5.83 8.87 -14.28
CA GLN A 183 -7.04 9.43 -13.68
C GLN A 183 -6.74 10.75 -12.95
N GLU A 184 -7.71 11.65 -12.95
CA GLU A 184 -7.73 12.82 -12.08
C GLU A 184 -8.38 12.47 -10.75
N VAL A 185 -7.83 13.02 -9.66
CA VAL A 185 -8.42 12.87 -8.33
C VAL A 185 -8.59 14.23 -7.68
N ALA A 186 -9.83 14.64 -7.47
CA ALA A 186 -10.20 15.86 -6.78
C ALA A 186 -9.90 15.79 -5.27
N GLU A 187 -9.89 16.96 -4.62
CA GLU A 187 -9.69 17.11 -3.17
C GLU A 187 -10.62 16.24 -2.32
N ALA A 188 -10.10 15.73 -1.21
CA ALA A 188 -10.91 15.02 -0.22
C ALA A 188 -11.69 16.00 0.63
N VAL A 189 -13.01 15.87 0.64
CA VAL A 189 -13.83 16.61 1.60
C VAL A 189 -13.90 15.78 2.88
N ARG A 190 -13.44 16.37 3.99
CA ARG A 190 -13.56 15.73 5.32
C ARG A 190 -15.03 15.74 5.75
N PRO A 191 -15.59 14.60 6.17
CA PRO A 191 -16.93 14.56 6.75
C PRO A 191 -16.96 15.17 8.15
N ASP A 192 -18.14 15.61 8.59
CA ASP A 192 -18.38 16.12 9.94
C ASP A 192 -18.10 15.03 11.01
N ASP A 193 -17.79 15.45 12.24
CA ASP A 193 -17.39 14.52 13.30
C ASP A 193 -18.50 13.55 13.72
N GLU A 194 -19.77 13.94 13.51
CA GLU A 194 -20.98 13.13 13.74
C GLU A 194 -21.15 12.01 12.71
N ALA A 195 -20.48 12.08 11.56
CA ALA A 195 -20.55 11.05 10.53
C ALA A 195 -19.73 9.80 10.90
N PHE A 196 -18.82 9.90 11.88
CA PHE A 196 -17.96 8.80 12.30
C PHE A 196 -18.69 7.87 13.27
N ILE A 197 -18.76 6.59 12.91
CA ILE A 197 -19.38 5.52 13.71
C ILE A 197 -18.34 4.48 14.12
N ASP A 198 -18.60 3.81 15.23
CA ASP A 198 -17.83 2.65 15.67
C ASP A 198 -18.40 1.39 15.01
N PRO A 199 -17.63 0.66 14.18
CA PRO A 199 -18.06 -0.61 13.62
C PRO A 199 -18.06 -1.77 14.63
N GLU A 200 -17.68 -1.50 15.89
CA GLU A 200 -17.68 -2.45 17.01
C GLU A 200 -16.83 -3.68 16.71
N LEU A 201 -15.56 -3.46 16.35
CA LEU A 201 -14.66 -4.54 15.93
C LEU A 201 -14.20 -5.39 17.12
N CYS A 202 -14.40 -6.70 17.00
CA CYS A 202 -13.94 -7.70 17.96
C CYS A 202 -12.67 -8.39 17.48
N ARG A 203 -11.93 -9.01 18.41
CA ARG A 203 -10.79 -9.87 18.08
C ARG A 203 -11.18 -10.94 17.05
N GLY A 204 -10.43 -11.02 15.95
CA GLY A 204 -10.67 -12.01 14.90
C GLY A 204 -11.62 -11.57 13.78
N ASP A 205 -12.33 -10.46 13.95
CA ASP A 205 -13.10 -9.85 12.85
C ASP A 205 -12.18 -9.38 11.73
N LEU A 206 -12.73 -9.24 10.53
CA LEU A 206 -12.10 -8.56 9.40
C LEU A 206 -12.91 -7.31 9.05
N LEU A 207 -12.31 -6.14 9.22
CA LEU A 207 -12.79 -4.91 8.60
C LEU A 207 -12.14 -4.76 7.23
N ILE A 208 -12.95 -4.70 6.18
CA ILE A 208 -12.54 -4.30 4.84
C ILE A 208 -12.94 -2.84 4.64
N LEU A 209 -11.98 -1.97 4.33
CA LEU A 209 -12.20 -0.53 4.25
C LEU A 209 -11.70 0.02 2.92
N ASN A 210 -12.58 0.68 2.16
CA ASN A 210 -12.18 1.43 0.98
C ASN A 210 -11.22 2.56 1.40
N MET A 211 -10.12 2.73 0.69
CA MET A 211 -9.08 3.67 1.13
C MET A 211 -9.41 5.15 0.98
N HIS A 212 -10.44 5.47 0.21
CA HIS A 212 -11.02 6.80 0.20
C HIS A 212 -11.97 7.05 1.38
N CYS A 213 -12.39 6.00 2.09
CA CYS A 213 -13.23 6.14 3.28
C CYS A 213 -12.44 6.81 4.40
N TRP A 214 -13.01 7.89 4.92
CA TRP A 214 -12.47 8.58 6.07
C TRP A 214 -12.61 7.71 7.32
N HIS A 215 -11.56 7.71 8.13
CA HIS A 215 -11.51 6.96 9.37
C HIS A 215 -10.60 7.66 10.39
N ARG A 216 -10.75 7.30 11.67
CA ARG A 216 -9.94 7.82 12.78
C ARG A 216 -9.81 6.78 13.87
N ALA A 217 -8.80 6.90 14.73
CA ALA A 217 -8.59 5.94 15.81
C ALA A 217 -8.55 6.64 17.17
N ALA A 218 -9.36 6.20 18.13
CA ALA A 218 -9.35 6.75 19.49
C ALA A 218 -8.09 6.37 20.28
N PRO A 219 -7.57 7.22 21.18
CA PRO A 219 -6.48 6.87 22.08
C PRO A 219 -6.77 5.59 22.88
N ASN A 220 -5.71 4.89 23.29
CA ASN A 220 -5.83 3.73 24.16
C ASN A 220 -5.77 4.18 25.63
N HIS A 221 -6.87 4.02 26.36
CA HIS A 221 -7.00 4.36 27.78
C HIS A 221 -6.91 3.15 28.70
N SER A 222 -6.79 1.95 28.14
CA SER A 222 -6.70 0.70 28.89
C SER A 222 -5.29 0.43 29.42
N ALA A 223 -5.17 -0.63 30.22
CA ALA A 223 -3.88 -1.18 30.64
C ALA A 223 -3.31 -2.22 29.64
N ASP A 224 -4.04 -2.53 28.57
CA ASP A 224 -3.68 -3.54 27.58
C ASP A 224 -3.20 -2.90 26.28
N HIS A 225 -2.47 -3.67 25.47
CA HIS A 225 -2.10 -3.26 24.12
C HIS A 225 -3.29 -3.37 23.18
N ARG A 226 -3.43 -2.41 22.27
CA ARG A 226 -4.39 -2.47 21.17
C ARG A 226 -3.65 -2.79 19.88
N VAL A 227 -3.66 -4.08 19.51
CA VAL A 227 -2.91 -4.61 18.37
C VAL A 227 -3.84 -5.05 17.24
N GLY A 228 -3.45 -4.78 16.01
CA GLY A 228 -4.10 -5.35 14.82
C GLY A 228 -3.17 -5.29 13.62
N PHE A 229 -3.42 -6.14 12.63
CA PHE A 229 -2.74 -6.06 11.33
C PHE A 229 -3.65 -5.37 10.30
N PHE A 230 -3.03 -4.52 9.49
CA PHE A 230 -3.64 -3.52 8.60
C PHE A 230 -3.02 -3.66 7.21
N ASN A 231 -3.32 -4.77 6.56
CA ASN A 231 -2.77 -5.06 5.24
C ASN A 231 -3.52 -4.28 4.17
N LYS A 232 -2.82 -3.96 3.10
CA LYS A 232 -3.33 -3.13 2.01
C LYS A 232 -3.26 -3.91 0.70
N TYR A 233 -4.39 -4.02 0.01
CA TYR A 233 -4.46 -4.70 -1.29
C TYR A 233 -4.97 -3.74 -2.36
N ALA A 234 -4.31 -3.73 -3.50
CA ALA A 234 -4.76 -3.06 -4.71
C ALA A 234 -5.22 -4.08 -5.74
N GLY A 235 -6.13 -3.68 -6.62
CA GLY A 235 -6.43 -4.47 -7.81
C GLY A 235 -5.20 -4.63 -8.70
N ILE A 236 -5.01 -5.81 -9.31
CA ILE A 236 -3.87 -6.09 -10.20
C ILE A 236 -3.76 -5.11 -11.38
N SER A 237 -4.89 -4.57 -11.85
CA SER A 237 -4.95 -3.56 -12.91
C SER A 237 -4.64 -2.14 -12.45
N CYS A 238 -4.48 -1.93 -11.14
CA CYS A 238 -4.36 -0.61 -10.51
C CYS A 238 -3.04 -0.49 -9.72
N PRO A 239 -1.86 -0.53 -10.37
CA PRO A 239 -0.60 -0.37 -9.66
C PRO A 239 -0.52 1.00 -8.96
N PRO A 240 0.17 1.11 -7.80
CA PRO A 240 0.38 2.40 -7.16
C PRO A 240 1.11 3.36 -8.08
N ALA A 241 0.68 4.61 -8.15
CA ALA A 241 1.26 5.60 -9.06
C ALA A 241 2.75 5.86 -8.79
N THR A 242 3.21 5.72 -7.54
CA THR A 242 4.64 5.85 -7.19
C THR A 242 5.41 4.52 -7.24
N GLY A 243 4.75 3.44 -7.63
CA GLY A 243 5.27 2.08 -7.66
C GLY A 243 5.08 1.32 -6.36
N TYR A 244 5.20 -0.01 -6.44
CA TYR A 244 5.04 -0.90 -5.28
C TYR A 244 6.13 -0.68 -4.23
N TYR A 245 5.78 -0.92 -2.97
CA TYR A 245 6.78 -1.22 -1.95
C TYR A 245 7.48 -2.53 -2.35
N LEU A 246 8.81 -2.54 -2.27
CA LEU A 246 9.61 -3.71 -2.66
C LEU A 246 9.77 -4.66 -1.48
N PHE A 247 9.00 -5.73 -1.47
CA PHE A 247 9.23 -6.85 -0.54
C PHE A 247 10.55 -7.56 -0.89
N ASN A 248 11.22 -8.10 0.12
CA ASN A 248 12.46 -8.85 -0.07
C ASN A 248 12.15 -10.30 -0.50
N ASP A 249 13.17 -11.03 -0.93
CA ASP A 249 12.97 -12.39 -1.45
C ASP A 249 12.50 -13.36 -0.36
N ASP A 250 12.90 -13.15 0.90
CA ASP A 250 12.44 -13.96 2.03
C ASP A 250 10.94 -13.81 2.29
N ALA A 251 10.40 -12.57 2.25
CA ALA A 251 8.98 -12.30 2.37
C ALA A 251 8.18 -12.94 1.22
N PHE A 252 8.71 -12.88 -0.01
CA PHE A 252 8.11 -13.58 -1.15
C PHE A 252 8.13 -15.09 -0.99
N ASN A 253 9.24 -15.63 -0.48
CA ASN A 253 9.43 -17.07 -0.30
C ASN A 253 8.66 -17.64 0.89
N ALA A 254 8.28 -16.82 1.86
CA ALA A 254 7.45 -17.22 3.00
C ALA A 254 6.01 -17.59 2.60
N LEU A 255 5.52 -17.09 1.44
CA LEU A 255 4.22 -17.44 0.89
C LEU A 255 4.26 -18.79 0.17
N SER A 256 3.10 -19.48 0.15
CA SER A 256 2.93 -20.66 -0.67
C SER A 256 3.17 -20.36 -2.17
N THR A 257 3.42 -21.39 -2.97
CA THR A 257 3.59 -21.23 -4.43
C THR A 257 2.40 -20.52 -5.08
N ALA A 258 1.17 -20.75 -4.59
CA ALA A 258 -0.03 -20.06 -5.06
C ALA A 258 -0.12 -18.63 -4.51
N GLY A 259 0.21 -18.41 -3.23
CA GLY A 259 0.16 -17.12 -2.56
C GLY A 259 1.13 -16.08 -3.11
N ARG A 260 2.25 -16.52 -3.70
CA ARG A 260 3.22 -15.64 -4.37
C ARG A 260 2.61 -14.71 -5.43
N ARG A 261 1.45 -15.07 -6.00
CA ARG A 261 0.72 -14.20 -6.95
C ARG A 261 0.25 -12.88 -6.34
N TYR A 262 0.13 -12.80 -5.01
CA TYR A 262 -0.29 -11.59 -4.31
C TYR A 262 0.84 -10.56 -4.15
N ILE A 263 2.08 -10.89 -4.51
CA ILE A 263 3.20 -9.93 -4.54
C ILE A 263 3.54 -9.66 -6.00
N ALA A 264 3.26 -8.45 -6.48
CA ALA A 264 3.55 -8.08 -7.87
C ALA A 264 5.05 -7.95 -8.16
N VAL A 265 5.82 -7.41 -7.20
CA VAL A 265 7.27 -7.18 -7.35
C VAL A 265 7.96 -7.47 -6.02
N HIS A 266 9.08 -8.19 -6.09
CA HIS A 266 9.97 -8.44 -4.96
C HIS A 266 11.43 -8.45 -5.46
N SER A 267 12.38 -8.13 -4.58
CA SER A 267 13.82 -8.24 -4.85
C SER A 267 14.62 -7.89 -3.61
N ASP A 268 15.72 -8.61 -3.36
CA ASP A 268 16.75 -8.19 -2.40
C ASP A 268 17.66 -7.08 -2.95
N ARG A 269 17.69 -6.90 -4.28
CA ARG A 269 18.43 -5.82 -4.93
C ARG A 269 17.68 -4.49 -4.79
N PRO A 270 18.37 -3.38 -4.50
CA PRO A 270 17.73 -2.08 -4.38
C PRO A 270 17.23 -1.57 -5.74
N ILE A 271 16.27 -0.67 -5.68
CA ILE A 271 15.97 0.23 -6.82
C ILE A 271 17.02 1.34 -6.76
N SER A 272 18.06 1.22 -7.58
CA SER A 272 19.18 2.16 -7.61
C SER A 272 19.08 3.18 -8.75
N ARG A 273 18.18 2.95 -9.71
CA ARG A 273 17.92 3.84 -10.86
C ARG A 273 16.43 4.12 -11.04
N ALA A 274 16.13 5.29 -11.61
CA ALA A 274 14.80 5.66 -12.03
C ALA A 274 14.83 6.33 -13.41
N ARG A 275 13.88 5.97 -14.27
CA ARG A 275 13.81 6.40 -15.67
C ARG A 275 12.41 6.91 -16.01
N MET A 276 12.32 7.85 -16.94
CA MET A 276 11.06 8.41 -17.43
C MET A 276 10.82 7.97 -18.86
N LEU A 277 9.72 7.28 -19.08
CA LEU A 277 9.11 7.07 -20.38
C LEU A 277 8.24 8.29 -20.69
N LEU A 278 8.79 9.21 -21.47
CA LEU A 278 8.06 10.38 -21.97
C LEU A 278 7.49 10.07 -23.35
N GLN A 279 6.16 10.03 -23.47
CA GLN A 279 5.46 9.70 -24.72
C GLN A 279 4.93 10.97 -25.42
N ARG A 280 5.03 10.99 -26.75
CA ARG A 280 4.33 11.93 -27.63
C ARG A 280 3.78 11.18 -28.85
N GLY A 281 2.46 10.97 -28.89
CA GLY A 281 1.85 10.12 -29.90
C GLY A 281 2.40 8.70 -29.80
N ASP A 282 2.97 8.19 -30.88
CA ASP A 282 3.60 6.86 -30.99
C ASP A 282 5.11 6.86 -30.72
N ARG A 283 5.68 7.98 -30.28
CA ARG A 283 7.12 8.14 -30.05
C ARG A 283 7.48 8.35 -28.59
N TYR A 284 8.72 7.99 -28.27
CA TYR A 284 9.28 8.00 -26.92
C TYR A 284 10.63 8.72 -26.91
N LEU A 285 10.85 9.56 -25.91
CA LEU A 285 12.10 10.33 -25.80
C LEU A 285 13.23 9.45 -25.21
N PHE A 286 14.36 9.43 -25.90
CA PHE A 286 15.61 8.80 -25.47
C PHE A 286 16.74 9.83 -25.42
N THR A 287 17.69 9.63 -24.51
CA THR A 287 18.89 10.46 -24.36
C THR A 287 20.14 9.61 -24.57
N GLU A 288 21.18 10.19 -25.17
CA GLU A 288 22.50 9.56 -25.26
C GLU A 288 23.15 9.46 -23.87
N GLY A 289 23.58 8.26 -23.50
CA GLY A 289 24.44 7.97 -22.35
C GLY A 289 25.80 7.43 -22.80
N GLU A 290 26.62 7.00 -21.84
CA GLU A 290 28.00 6.55 -22.11
C GLU A 290 28.07 5.37 -23.11
N ASP A 291 27.14 4.41 -22.98
CA ASP A 291 27.15 3.17 -23.77
C ASP A 291 25.92 3.02 -24.71
N GLY A 292 25.20 4.11 -25.00
CA GLY A 292 24.12 4.10 -26.00
C GLY A 292 22.90 4.95 -25.63
N LEU A 293 21.70 4.51 -26.01
CA LEU A 293 20.45 5.25 -25.84
C LEU A 293 19.63 4.69 -24.69
N TYR A 294 19.20 5.59 -23.81
CA TYR A 294 18.41 5.25 -22.63
C TYR A 294 17.17 6.14 -22.53
N LEU A 295 16.15 5.65 -21.83
CA LEU A 295 15.13 6.54 -21.28
C LEU A 295 15.82 7.61 -20.37
N PRO A 296 15.41 8.88 -20.40
CA PRO A 296 15.97 9.91 -19.54
C PRO A 296 15.77 9.54 -18.06
N GLY A 297 16.76 9.83 -17.22
CA GLY A 297 16.80 9.40 -15.83
C GLY A 297 18.20 9.06 -15.33
N GLY A 298 18.30 8.43 -14.17
CA GLY A 298 19.59 8.17 -13.54
C GLY A 298 19.51 7.55 -12.14
N PRO A 299 20.58 7.64 -11.35
CA PRO A 299 20.63 7.11 -9.99
C PRO A 299 19.55 7.68 -9.08
N THR A 300 18.96 6.83 -8.25
CA THR A 300 17.92 7.22 -7.29
C THR A 300 18.48 7.90 -6.06
N TRP A 301 17.71 8.84 -5.51
CA TRP A 301 17.82 9.30 -4.14
C TRP A 301 16.44 9.35 -3.49
N ARG A 302 16.40 9.20 -2.16
CA ARG A 302 15.17 9.31 -1.39
C ARG A 302 14.93 10.76 -1.01
N GLU A 303 13.73 11.25 -1.33
CA GLU A 303 13.24 12.49 -0.75
C GLU A 303 12.72 12.23 0.67
N SER A 304 13.10 13.07 1.62
CA SER A 304 12.69 13.00 3.02
C SER A 304 11.97 14.28 3.43
N ALA A 305 11.04 14.72 2.58
CA ALA A 305 10.20 15.86 2.88
C ALA A 305 9.06 15.46 3.82
N ILE A 306 8.53 14.24 3.80
CA ILE A 306 7.50 13.80 4.75
C ILE A 306 8.13 12.73 5.67
N PRO A 307 8.03 12.88 7.01
CA PRO A 307 8.54 11.87 7.94
C PRO A 307 7.63 10.63 7.90
N ASP A 308 7.94 9.71 6.99
CA ASP A 308 7.21 8.45 6.81
C ASP A 308 8.18 7.27 6.71
N TRP A 309 7.72 6.10 7.14
CA TRP A 309 8.48 4.86 7.11
C TRP A 309 8.42 4.17 5.74
N ASP A 310 7.47 4.56 4.88
CA ASP A 310 7.34 4.04 3.51
C ASP A 310 8.49 4.48 2.61
N ILE A 311 9.01 3.52 1.86
CA ILE A 311 10.11 3.67 0.90
C ILE A 311 9.58 3.23 -0.47
N GLY A 312 10.01 3.89 -1.55
CA GLY A 312 9.70 3.45 -2.92
C GLY A 312 9.27 4.56 -3.86
N ASN A 313 8.97 5.77 -3.38
CA ASN A 313 8.72 6.90 -4.27
C ASN A 313 10.06 7.53 -4.72
N TYR A 314 10.38 7.36 -6.01
CA TYR A 314 11.56 7.91 -6.66
C TYR A 314 11.23 8.99 -7.71
N ILE A 315 10.01 9.54 -7.68
CA ILE A 315 9.57 10.57 -8.62
C ILE A 315 10.45 11.82 -8.51
N ALA A 316 10.84 12.22 -7.30
CA ALA A 316 11.75 13.34 -7.09
C ALA A 316 13.10 13.12 -7.77
N SER A 317 13.57 11.86 -7.80
CA SER A 317 14.82 11.50 -8.45
C SER A 317 14.73 11.63 -9.96
N VAL A 318 13.74 10.98 -10.57
CA VAL A 318 13.58 11.05 -12.03
C VAL A 318 13.25 12.46 -12.50
N HIS A 319 12.47 13.25 -11.74
CA HIS A 319 12.22 14.67 -12.04
C HIS A 319 13.51 15.51 -11.99
N GLY A 320 14.41 15.23 -11.03
CA GLY A 320 15.73 15.87 -10.99
C GLY A 320 16.51 15.64 -12.27
N HIS A 321 16.67 14.38 -12.66
CA HIS A 321 17.37 14.00 -13.90
C HIS A 321 16.69 14.55 -15.16
N MET A 322 15.36 14.55 -15.22
CA MET A 322 14.61 15.10 -16.35
C MET A 322 14.88 16.60 -16.54
N ARG A 323 14.99 17.36 -15.45
CA ARG A 323 15.34 18.79 -15.54
C ARG A 323 16.75 18.99 -16.07
N ASP A 324 17.70 18.17 -15.62
CA ASP A 324 19.11 18.31 -15.98
C ASP A 324 19.37 17.85 -17.43
N GLN A 325 18.76 16.72 -17.83
CA GLN A 325 19.01 16.09 -19.13
C GLN A 325 18.12 16.64 -20.24
N VAL A 326 16.85 16.95 -19.96
CA VAL A 326 15.87 17.30 -21.01
C VAL A 326 15.10 18.59 -20.72
N ARG A 327 15.48 19.34 -19.67
CA ARG A 327 14.95 20.66 -19.31
C ARG A 327 13.45 20.69 -19.01
N VAL A 328 12.91 19.56 -18.57
CA VAL A 328 11.48 19.39 -18.25
C VAL A 328 11.31 18.81 -16.86
N GLU A 329 10.31 19.30 -16.13
CA GLU A 329 9.75 18.62 -14.97
C GLU A 329 8.28 18.34 -15.26
N THR A 330 7.89 17.06 -15.22
CA THR A 330 6.49 16.67 -15.43
C THR A 330 5.66 17.00 -14.18
N PRO A 331 4.39 17.41 -14.34
CA PRO A 331 3.54 17.76 -13.18
C PRO A 331 3.21 16.55 -12.29
N TRP A 332 3.35 15.35 -12.82
CA TRP A 332 3.18 14.07 -12.12
C TRP A 332 3.95 13.00 -12.89
N ALA A 333 4.07 11.82 -12.32
CA ALA A 333 4.58 10.62 -12.99
C ALA A 333 3.76 9.40 -12.56
N SER A 334 3.68 8.35 -13.38
CA SER A 334 2.94 7.14 -13.03
C SER A 334 3.81 5.90 -13.25
N TYR A 335 3.82 4.99 -12.28
CA TYR A 335 4.63 3.78 -12.32
C TYR A 335 4.34 2.89 -13.53
N VAL A 336 5.38 2.47 -14.23
CA VAL A 336 5.30 1.55 -15.37
C VAL A 336 5.72 0.15 -14.96
N GLY A 337 6.84 0.01 -14.26
CA GLY A 337 7.42 -1.28 -13.87
C GLY A 337 8.79 -1.11 -13.22
N ASP A 338 9.30 -2.20 -12.66
CA ASP A 338 10.69 -2.31 -12.16
C ASP A 338 11.43 -3.35 -13.02
N TYR A 339 12.59 -2.97 -13.56
CA TYR A 339 13.37 -3.77 -14.50
C TYR A 339 14.81 -3.89 -14.03
N TYR A 340 15.56 -4.88 -14.52
CA TYR A 340 16.99 -4.98 -14.20
C TYR A 340 17.81 -3.98 -15.04
N GLU A 341 18.70 -3.24 -14.38
CA GLU A 341 19.66 -2.32 -15.01
C GLU A 341 20.94 -2.30 -14.17
N ASP A 342 22.09 -2.53 -14.81
CA ASP A 342 23.42 -2.47 -14.18
C ASP A 342 23.59 -3.30 -12.89
N GLY A 343 22.87 -4.43 -12.80
CA GLY A 343 22.93 -5.35 -11.67
C GLY A 343 21.92 -5.08 -10.56
N ASP A 344 21.26 -3.93 -10.54
CA ASP A 344 20.20 -3.54 -9.60
C ASP A 344 18.84 -3.41 -10.31
N LEU A 345 17.83 -2.90 -9.60
CA LEU A 345 16.54 -2.53 -10.19
C LEU A 345 16.51 -1.07 -10.66
N CYS A 346 15.79 -0.86 -11.76
CA CYS A 346 15.44 0.41 -12.34
C CYS A 346 13.93 0.59 -12.37
N ARG A 347 13.43 1.61 -11.67
CA ARG A 347 12.01 1.96 -11.69
C ARG A 347 11.69 2.88 -12.85
N VAL A 348 10.82 2.42 -13.75
CA VAL A 348 10.34 3.24 -14.87
C VAL A 348 9.03 3.92 -14.48
N TYR A 349 8.97 5.23 -14.69
CA TYR A 349 7.75 6.02 -14.64
C TYR A 349 7.36 6.48 -16.04
N GLY A 350 6.09 6.79 -16.25
CA GLY A 350 5.55 7.22 -17.53
C GLY A 350 4.82 8.55 -17.42
N TYR A 351 4.91 9.32 -18.49
CA TYR A 351 4.15 10.55 -18.70
C TYR A 351 3.81 10.74 -20.18
N GLU A 352 2.56 11.07 -20.48
CA GLU A 352 2.10 11.36 -21.84
C GLU A 352 1.98 12.88 -22.03
N LEU A 353 2.70 13.40 -23.02
CA LEU A 353 2.58 14.80 -23.41
C LEU A 353 1.24 15.05 -24.11
N ASN A 354 0.60 16.17 -23.77
CA ASN A 354 -0.48 16.69 -24.61
C ASN A 354 0.08 17.28 -25.92
N ASP A 355 -0.80 17.66 -26.84
CA ASP A 355 -0.42 18.20 -28.16
C ASP A 355 0.49 19.44 -28.09
N ASN A 356 0.38 20.22 -27.01
CA ASN A 356 1.17 21.43 -26.81
C ASN A 356 2.58 21.13 -26.27
N GLY A 357 2.78 19.98 -25.63
CA GLY A 357 4.02 19.62 -24.94
C GLY A 357 4.46 20.67 -23.90
N PHE A 358 5.77 20.72 -23.65
CA PHE A 358 6.41 21.78 -22.88
C PHE A 358 7.05 22.79 -23.84
N PRO A 359 7.05 24.10 -23.53
CA PRO A 359 7.57 25.14 -24.41
C PRO A 359 9.12 25.23 -24.37
N VAL A 360 9.80 24.09 -24.50
CA VAL A 360 11.26 23.96 -24.49
C VAL A 360 11.72 22.98 -25.56
N ALA A 361 12.97 23.11 -26.00
CA ALA A 361 13.60 22.07 -26.81
C ALA A 361 13.95 20.89 -25.88
N TYR A 362 13.52 19.69 -26.27
CA TYR A 362 13.92 18.45 -25.62
C TYR A 362 15.28 18.04 -26.15
N GLU A 363 16.26 17.89 -25.27
CA GLU A 363 17.53 17.26 -25.64
C GLU A 363 17.31 15.75 -25.73
N GLY A 364 17.78 15.12 -26.81
CA GLY A 364 17.56 13.70 -27.09
C GLY A 364 16.86 13.43 -28.43
N GLU A 365 16.49 12.18 -28.63
CA GLU A 365 15.88 11.67 -29.86
C GLU A 365 14.51 11.04 -29.57
N TRP A 366 13.54 11.30 -30.44
CA TRP A 366 12.21 10.69 -30.37
C TRP A 366 12.18 9.43 -31.25
N LEU A 367 12.09 8.27 -30.62
CA LEU A 367 12.08 6.97 -31.30
C LEU A 367 10.66 6.40 -31.36
N ASP A 368 10.30 5.76 -32.47
CA ASP A 368 9.17 4.84 -32.52
C ASP A 368 9.57 3.47 -31.95
N LEU A 369 8.59 2.57 -31.79
CA LEU A 369 8.82 1.26 -31.16
C LEU A 369 9.87 0.41 -31.90
N ASP A 370 9.89 0.45 -33.23
CA ASP A 370 10.84 -0.32 -34.04
C ASP A 370 12.28 0.16 -33.77
N ASN A 371 12.50 1.48 -33.75
CA ASN A 371 13.80 2.04 -33.41
C ASN A 371 14.20 1.77 -31.95
N VAL A 372 13.24 1.74 -31.01
CA VAL A 372 13.54 1.38 -29.61
C VAL A 372 14.04 -0.07 -29.53
N GLN A 373 13.39 -1.00 -30.23
CA GLN A 373 13.80 -2.40 -30.23
C GLN A 373 15.22 -2.61 -30.79
N GLU A 374 15.61 -1.81 -31.78
CA GLU A 374 16.92 -1.93 -32.41
C GLU A 374 18.04 -1.21 -31.64
N ARG A 375 17.74 -0.12 -30.93
CA ARG A 375 18.76 0.85 -30.49
C ARG A 375 18.81 1.10 -28.99
N ALA A 376 17.79 0.72 -28.22
CA ALA A 376 17.79 0.93 -26.77
C ALA A 376 18.81 0.03 -26.09
N THR A 377 19.52 0.57 -25.09
CA THR A 377 20.68 -0.13 -24.52
C THR A 377 20.32 -1.22 -23.51
N GLN A 378 19.25 -1.06 -22.72
CA GLN A 378 18.99 -2.00 -21.61
C GLN A 378 18.14 -3.21 -22.02
N GLY A 379 17.38 -3.10 -23.10
CA GLY A 379 16.55 -4.17 -23.66
C GLY A 379 15.18 -4.34 -23.00
N TYR A 380 14.93 -3.72 -21.83
CA TYR A 380 13.60 -3.73 -21.18
C TYR A 380 12.65 -2.66 -21.73
N GLU A 381 13.16 -1.68 -22.47
CA GLU A 381 12.39 -0.52 -22.91
C GLU A 381 11.18 -0.88 -23.78
N PRO A 382 11.24 -1.85 -24.72
CA PRO A 382 10.04 -2.32 -25.44
C PRO A 382 8.94 -2.87 -24.52
N GLU A 383 9.32 -3.58 -23.44
CA GLU A 383 8.37 -4.12 -22.46
C GLU A 383 7.76 -3.00 -21.61
N ALA A 384 8.58 -2.03 -21.19
CA ALA A 384 8.09 -0.85 -20.48
C ALA A 384 7.10 -0.04 -21.35
N ILE A 385 7.39 0.13 -22.64
CA ILE A 385 6.48 0.78 -23.58
C ILE A 385 5.20 -0.02 -23.77
N ALA A 386 5.28 -1.35 -23.93
CA ALA A 386 4.10 -2.19 -24.04
C ALA A 386 3.21 -2.06 -22.79
N THR A 387 3.82 -2.10 -21.60
CA THR A 387 3.13 -1.94 -20.31
C THR A 387 2.50 -0.56 -20.16
N TRP A 388 3.21 0.50 -20.54
CA TRP A 388 2.67 1.87 -20.53
C TRP A 388 1.43 2.01 -21.42
N ASN A 389 1.41 1.32 -22.56
CA ASN A 389 0.33 1.38 -23.53
C ASN A 389 -0.86 0.44 -23.24
N ARG A 390 -0.77 -0.43 -22.23
CA ARG A 390 -1.85 -1.34 -21.85
C ARG A 390 -3.13 -0.56 -21.49
N PRO A 391 -4.25 -0.78 -22.21
CA PRO A 391 -5.51 -0.06 -21.96
C PRO A 391 -6.27 -0.61 -20.75
N ASP A 392 -5.90 -1.80 -20.27
CA ASP A 392 -6.53 -2.46 -19.13
C ASP A 392 -5.95 -2.02 -17.78
N LEU A 393 -4.90 -1.19 -17.76
CA LEU A 393 -4.32 -0.65 -16.53
C LEU A 393 -4.91 0.73 -16.18
N THR A 394 -5.45 0.86 -14.97
CA THR A 394 -5.92 2.14 -14.44
C THR A 394 -4.82 2.81 -13.64
N ARG A 395 -4.38 3.99 -14.12
CA ARG A 395 -3.20 4.67 -13.59
C ARG A 395 -3.57 5.88 -12.75
N GLY A 396 -2.89 6.04 -11.62
CA GLY A 396 -2.93 7.27 -10.81
C GLY A 396 -1.81 8.24 -11.17
N LYS A 397 -1.91 9.46 -10.66
CA LYS A 397 -0.88 10.51 -10.78
C LYS A 397 -0.03 10.58 -9.52
N GLY A 398 1.20 10.10 -9.61
CA GLY A 398 2.18 10.16 -8.55
C GLY A 398 2.86 11.53 -8.52
N VAL A 399 3.17 12.01 -7.32
CA VAL A 399 3.89 13.29 -7.10
C VAL A 399 5.05 13.10 -6.12
N THR A 400 5.97 14.05 -6.06
CA THR A 400 7.01 14.06 -5.03
C THR A 400 6.40 14.35 -3.65
N GLN A 401 7.10 13.98 -2.57
CA GLN A 401 6.70 14.36 -1.21
C GLN A 401 6.70 15.88 -1.03
N ALA A 402 7.65 16.59 -1.64
CA ALA A 402 7.68 18.05 -1.60
C ALA A 402 6.47 18.68 -2.33
N GLN A 403 6.13 18.18 -3.52
CA GLN A 403 4.93 18.61 -4.25
C GLN A 403 3.66 18.37 -3.43
N ALA A 404 3.56 17.21 -2.76
CA ALA A 404 2.42 16.88 -1.90
C ALA A 404 2.29 17.73 -0.62
N ARG A 405 3.34 18.43 -0.17
CA ARG A 405 3.21 19.39 0.93
C ARG A 405 2.51 20.68 0.50
N ILE A 406 2.69 21.06 -0.77
CA ILE A 406 2.09 22.25 -1.36
C ILE A 406 0.64 21.94 -1.77
N ASP A 407 0.41 20.72 -2.26
CA ASP A 407 -0.89 20.20 -2.66
C ASP A 407 -1.59 19.53 -1.45
N GLN A 408 -2.34 20.33 -0.68
CA GLN A 408 -2.82 20.13 0.71
C GLN A 408 -3.71 18.89 1.02
N TYR A 409 -3.40 17.69 0.52
CA TYR A 409 -4.16 16.45 0.81
C TYR A 409 -3.44 15.50 1.77
N ALA A 410 -2.44 16.00 2.49
CA ALA A 410 -1.55 15.23 3.35
C ALA A 410 -1.97 15.14 4.83
N TYR A 411 -3.22 15.48 5.19
CA TYR A 411 -3.79 15.16 6.49
C TYR A 411 -4.71 13.94 6.42
#